data_AF-A0A1G1G8K8-F1
#
_entry.id   AF-A0A1G1G8K8-F1
#
_cell.length_a   1.000
_cell.length_b   1.000
_cell.length_c   1.000
_cell.angle_alpha   90.00
_cell.angle_beta   90.00
_cell.angle_gamma   90.00
#
_symmetry.space_group_name_H-M   'P 1'
#
loop_
_entity.id
_entity.type
_entity.pdbx_description
1 polymer ?
#
loop_
_entity_poly.entity_id
_entity_poly.type
_entity_poly.pdbx_seq_one_letter_code
_entity_poly.pdbx_strand_id
1 'polypeptide(L)'
;MKNKRIHYDILIGFILIFLVSGATESLPDDISSASNDMVIIPRGWFKMGWALGDLNQRPEHDVFVDTFTMDKYEVSAKDFAEFLNEKGNPEDKYYSFDKYSSIIEVPEIKTVAAQSKQSHKKYIPRKGFENYPANNVSWFGADAYCLWNGKHLPTEAEWEKAARGIDERIYPWGNSIPDGTKARYDQDWDGKQLNVMVSVDEMPKGASYYGVMNMAGNVWEWISDWYRQNYCNFCGPDLTANIDILENLTDIKREPVVTDDGKDPQVPPKNDPSGPSFGSYKVLRGGSWYDSYGEIVIRSTYRFWLDPEDRYMNTGFRCAK
;
A
#
# COMPACT_ATOMS: atom_id res chain seq x y z
N MET A 1 -46.12 -57.10 -62.77
CA MET A 1 -44.84 -56.71 -63.43
C MET A 1 -44.73 -55.20 -63.30
N LYS A 2 -43.76 -54.54 -62.68
CA LYS A 2 -42.37 -54.87 -62.31
C LYS A 2 -42.08 -54.30 -60.92
N ASN A 3 -41.40 -55.11 -60.11
CA ASN A 3 -40.65 -54.72 -58.92
C ASN A 3 -39.63 -53.62 -59.25
N LYS A 4 -39.55 -52.56 -58.43
CA LYS A 4 -38.27 -51.95 -58.07
C LYS A 4 -38.29 -51.51 -56.60
N ARG A 5 -37.35 -52.09 -55.87
CA ARG A 5 -37.02 -51.87 -54.45
C ARG A 5 -36.61 -50.42 -54.24
N ILE A 6 -37.04 -49.84 -53.13
CA ILE A 6 -36.41 -48.64 -52.55
C ILE A 6 -35.88 -49.08 -51.18
N HIS A 7 -34.57 -48.93 -51.03
CA HIS A 7 -33.79 -49.28 -49.86
C HIS A 7 -34.15 -48.37 -48.68
N TYR A 8 -34.38 -48.97 -47.50
CA TYR A 8 -34.38 -48.25 -46.23
C TYR A 8 -32.94 -48.21 -45.72
N ASP A 9 -32.27 -47.09 -45.92
CA ASP A 9 -31.00 -46.82 -45.25
C ASP A 9 -31.29 -46.36 -43.82
N ILE A 10 -31.01 -47.23 -42.86
CA ILE A 10 -31.02 -46.95 -41.43
C ILE A 10 -29.78 -46.09 -41.14
N LEU A 11 -29.97 -44.78 -41.03
CA LEU A 11 -28.93 -43.88 -40.54
C LEU A 11 -28.85 -44.04 -39.01
N ILE A 12 -27.90 -44.85 -38.54
CA ILE A 12 -27.52 -44.92 -37.13
C ILE A 12 -26.89 -43.59 -36.74
N GLY A 13 -27.63 -42.75 -36.02
CA GLY A 13 -27.10 -41.53 -35.43
C GLY A 13 -26.11 -41.87 -34.32
N PHE A 14 -24.83 -41.62 -34.54
CA PHE A 14 -23.83 -41.58 -33.47
C PHE A 14 -24.09 -40.33 -32.62
N ILE A 15 -24.73 -40.50 -31.46
CA ILE A 15 -24.73 -39.49 -30.41
C ILE A 15 -23.34 -39.53 -29.76
N LEU A 16 -22.48 -38.59 -30.16
CA LEU A 16 -21.26 -38.26 -29.45
C LEU A 16 -21.65 -37.60 -28.12
N ILE A 17 -21.77 -38.41 -27.07
CA ILE A 17 -21.81 -37.92 -25.70
C ILE A 17 -20.39 -37.47 -25.36
N PHE A 18 -20.13 -36.16 -25.42
CA PHE A 18 -18.98 -35.60 -24.73
C PHE A 18 -19.24 -35.73 -23.23
N LEU A 19 -18.71 -36.79 -22.62
CA LEU A 19 -18.46 -36.81 -21.20
C LEU A 19 -17.40 -35.74 -20.93
N VAL A 20 -17.85 -34.53 -20.64
CA VAL A 20 -17.01 -33.54 -19.97
C VAL A 20 -16.75 -34.12 -18.58
N SER A 21 -15.65 -34.86 -18.46
CA SER A 21 -15.00 -35.10 -17.19
C SER A 21 -14.62 -33.73 -16.65
N GLY A 22 -15.52 -33.12 -15.89
CA GLY A 22 -15.21 -32.00 -15.01
C GLY A 22 -14.26 -32.52 -13.94
N ALA A 23 -12.97 -32.60 -14.28
CA ALA A 23 -11.93 -32.58 -13.28
C ALA A 23 -12.05 -31.19 -12.65
N THR A 24 -12.74 -31.13 -11.51
CA THR A 24 -12.57 -30.03 -10.58
C THR A 24 -11.13 -30.12 -10.12
N GLU A 25 -10.25 -29.31 -10.71
CA GLU A 25 -8.99 -28.99 -10.07
C GLU A 25 -9.36 -28.22 -8.80
N SER A 26 -9.53 -28.97 -7.71
CA SER A 26 -9.53 -28.40 -6.37
C SER A 26 -8.17 -27.74 -6.19
N LEU A 27 -8.20 -26.45 -5.87
CA LEU A 27 -7.02 -25.72 -5.45
C LEU A 27 -6.33 -26.52 -4.33
N PRO A 28 -4.98 -26.63 -4.34
CA PRO A 28 -4.27 -27.42 -3.36
C PRO A 28 -4.60 -26.95 -1.94
N ASP A 29 -4.87 -27.91 -1.05
CA ASP A 29 -5.25 -27.75 0.37
C ASP A 29 -4.19 -27.08 1.27
N ASP A 30 -3.23 -26.35 0.70
CA ASP A 30 -2.15 -25.67 1.42
C ASP A 30 -2.42 -24.16 1.66
N ILE A 31 -3.68 -23.72 1.49
CA ILE A 31 -4.16 -22.40 1.92
C ILE A 31 -4.87 -22.53 3.27
N SER A 32 -4.20 -23.13 4.25
CA SER A 32 -4.73 -23.34 5.59
C SER A 32 -3.72 -22.94 6.67
N SER A 33 -3.18 -21.71 6.60
CA SER A 33 -2.77 -20.94 7.79
C SER A 33 -2.43 -19.46 7.49
N ALA A 34 -3.13 -18.78 6.57
CA ALA A 34 -3.08 -17.33 6.54
C ALA A 34 -3.85 -16.81 7.77
N SER A 35 -3.22 -16.04 8.65
CA SER A 35 -3.92 -15.35 9.74
C SER A 35 -5.09 -14.54 9.13
N ASN A 36 -6.29 -14.68 9.70
CA ASN A 36 -7.61 -14.33 9.13
C ASN A 36 -7.85 -12.89 8.58
N ASP A 37 -6.85 -12.01 8.45
CA ASP A 37 -7.06 -10.57 8.19
C ASP A 37 -6.20 -9.96 7.05
N MET A 38 -5.66 -10.79 6.13
CA MET A 38 -5.01 -10.30 4.90
C MET A 38 -5.89 -10.52 3.65
N VAL A 39 -5.83 -9.56 2.72
CA VAL A 39 -6.54 -9.57 1.43
C VAL A 39 -5.56 -9.95 0.33
N ILE A 40 -5.94 -10.89 -0.54
CA ILE A 40 -5.16 -11.23 -1.74
C ILE A 40 -5.39 -10.15 -2.81
N ILE A 41 -4.30 -9.57 -3.31
CA ILE A 41 -4.30 -8.66 -4.44
C ILE A 41 -3.71 -9.42 -5.65
N PRO A 42 -4.52 -9.78 -6.66
CA PRO A 42 -4.04 -10.59 -7.78
C PRO A 42 -2.96 -9.88 -8.60
N ARG A 43 -2.04 -10.68 -9.15
CA ARG A 43 -1.07 -10.18 -10.14
C ARG A 43 -1.75 -9.50 -11.31
N GLY A 44 -1.06 -8.55 -11.92
CA GLY A 44 -1.54 -7.92 -13.14
C GLY A 44 -1.05 -6.49 -13.29
N TRP A 45 -1.28 -5.99 -14.50
CA TRP A 45 -1.05 -4.61 -14.89
C TRP A 45 -2.11 -3.69 -14.27
N PHE A 46 -1.67 -2.50 -13.84
CA PHE A 46 -2.57 -1.40 -13.49
C PHE A 46 -1.95 -0.06 -13.91
N LYS A 47 -2.79 0.97 -14.00
CA LYS A 47 -2.33 2.35 -14.19
C LYS A 47 -1.96 2.96 -12.85
N MET A 48 -0.67 3.19 -12.67
CA MET A 48 -0.10 3.91 -11.52
C MET A 48 0.04 5.39 -11.84
N GLY A 49 -0.27 6.25 -10.87
CA GLY A 49 -0.31 7.69 -11.02
C GLY A 49 -1.63 8.20 -11.61
N TRP A 50 -1.68 9.51 -11.84
CA TRP A 50 -2.84 10.15 -12.44
C TRP A 50 -2.41 11.29 -13.36
N ALA A 51 -2.79 11.22 -14.63
CA ALA A 51 -2.37 12.20 -15.65
C ALA A 51 -2.80 13.65 -15.31
N LEU A 52 -3.92 13.82 -14.59
CA LEU A 52 -4.42 15.12 -14.15
C LEU A 52 -4.03 15.46 -12.70
N GLY A 53 -3.31 14.58 -12.01
CA GLY A 53 -2.89 14.75 -10.61
C GLY A 53 -1.79 15.80 -10.43
N ASP A 54 -1.24 15.91 -9.22
CA ASP A 54 -0.13 16.81 -8.96
C ASP A 54 1.18 16.32 -9.62
N LEU A 55 2.20 17.18 -9.68
CA LEU A 55 3.47 16.87 -10.37
C LEU A 55 4.11 15.56 -9.91
N ASN A 56 4.02 15.23 -8.61
CA ASN A 56 4.59 14.00 -8.07
C ASN A 56 3.72 12.75 -8.30
N GLN A 57 2.47 12.92 -8.78
CA GLN A 57 1.54 11.84 -9.14
C GLN A 57 1.56 11.54 -10.65
N ARG A 58 2.33 12.32 -11.42
CA ARG A 58 2.49 12.19 -12.86
C ARG A 58 3.84 11.52 -13.21
N PRO A 59 3.95 10.94 -14.42
CA PRO A 59 2.87 10.62 -15.34
C PRO A 59 2.09 9.41 -14.86
N GLU A 60 0.89 9.24 -15.40
CA GLU A 60 0.22 7.94 -15.35
C GLU A 60 0.98 6.94 -16.25
N HIS A 61 1.23 5.74 -15.76
CA HIS A 61 2.01 4.73 -16.47
C HIS A 61 1.60 3.30 -16.08
N ASP A 62 1.89 2.35 -16.96
CA ASP A 62 1.61 0.93 -16.74
C ASP A 62 2.66 0.29 -15.82
N VAL A 63 2.19 -0.31 -14.73
CA VAL A 63 3.00 -1.09 -13.80
C VAL A 63 2.38 -2.48 -13.64
N PHE A 64 3.20 -3.51 -13.75
CA PHE A 64 2.87 -4.87 -13.40
C PHE A 64 3.28 -5.12 -11.94
N VAL A 65 2.35 -5.63 -11.14
CA VAL A 65 2.63 -6.08 -9.77
C VAL A 65 2.23 -7.56 -9.69
N ASP A 66 3.08 -8.42 -9.14
CA ASP A 66 2.74 -9.83 -8.89
C ASP A 66 1.65 -9.96 -7.81
N THR A 67 1.26 -11.20 -7.50
CA THR A 67 0.27 -11.48 -6.47
C THR A 67 0.93 -11.31 -5.13
N PHE A 68 0.32 -10.50 -4.28
CA PHE A 68 0.73 -10.32 -2.90
C PHE A 68 -0.51 -10.32 -2.02
N THR A 69 -0.28 -10.40 -0.72
CA THR A 69 -1.30 -10.21 0.30
C THR A 69 -1.04 -8.90 1.03
N MET A 70 -2.10 -8.17 1.38
CA MET A 70 -2.00 -6.94 2.17
C MET A 70 -2.91 -7.04 3.38
N ASP A 71 -2.48 -6.49 4.52
CA ASP A 71 -3.33 -6.36 5.69
C ASP A 71 -4.62 -5.61 5.31
N LYS A 72 -5.77 -6.22 5.64
CA LYS A 72 -7.08 -5.63 5.37
C LYS A 72 -7.25 -4.29 6.09
N TYR A 73 -6.63 -4.18 7.26
CA TYR A 73 -6.72 -3.06 8.19
C TYR A 73 -5.34 -2.45 8.44
N GLU A 74 -5.30 -1.20 8.89
CA GLU A 74 -4.08 -0.63 9.47
C GLU A 74 -3.68 -1.45 10.71
N VAL A 75 -2.39 -1.49 11.05
CA VAL A 75 -1.93 -2.20 12.27
C VAL A 75 -2.58 -1.56 13.49
N SER A 76 -3.29 -2.36 14.30
CA SER A 76 -3.97 -1.85 15.49
C SER A 76 -3.00 -1.53 16.63
N ALA A 77 -3.41 -0.66 17.53
CA ALA A 77 -2.67 -0.36 18.75
C ALA A 77 -2.46 -1.61 19.63
N LYS A 78 -3.45 -2.53 19.63
CA LYS A 78 -3.34 -3.83 20.29
C LYS A 78 -2.18 -4.64 19.73
N ASP A 79 -2.13 -4.83 18.42
CA ASP A 79 -1.12 -5.70 17.80
C ASP A 79 0.27 -5.07 17.89
N PHE A 80 0.38 -3.75 17.75
CA PHE A 80 1.65 -3.05 17.95
C PHE A 80 2.14 -3.13 19.41
N ALA A 81 1.23 -3.09 20.40
CA ALA A 81 1.60 -3.27 21.79
C ALA A 81 2.11 -4.70 22.07
N GLU A 82 1.57 -5.73 21.40
CA GLU A 82 2.07 -7.11 21.48
C GLU A 82 3.53 -7.19 20.99
N PHE A 83 3.82 -6.61 19.82
CA PHE A 83 5.18 -6.48 19.30
C PHE A 83 6.14 -5.80 20.31
N LEU A 84 5.75 -4.66 20.86
CA LEU A 84 6.60 -3.93 21.82
C LEU A 84 6.81 -4.68 23.13
N ASN A 85 5.84 -5.49 23.58
CA ASN A 85 6.02 -6.31 24.78
C ASN A 85 6.97 -7.49 24.54
N GLU A 86 7.03 -8.00 23.31
CA GLU A 86 7.94 -9.09 22.97
C GLU A 86 9.36 -8.59 22.68
N LYS A 87 9.50 -7.54 21.89
CA LYS A 87 10.81 -7.03 21.43
C LYS A 87 11.37 -5.90 22.28
N GLY A 88 10.54 -5.29 23.11
CA GLY A 88 10.84 -4.01 23.74
C GLY A 88 10.62 -2.85 22.77
N ASN A 89 10.41 -1.65 23.31
CA ASN A 89 10.64 -0.43 22.55
C ASN A 89 12.11 -0.06 22.78
N PRO A 90 12.94 0.05 21.74
CA PRO A 90 14.28 0.55 21.91
C PRO A 90 14.20 2.01 22.39
N GLU A 91 14.26 2.22 23.71
CA GLU A 91 15.01 3.37 24.24
C GLU A 91 16.50 3.26 23.84
N ASP A 92 16.92 2.06 23.41
CA ASP A 92 18.28 1.68 23.02
C ASP A 92 18.31 0.96 21.66
N LYS A 93 18.72 1.70 20.62
CA LYS A 93 19.43 1.21 19.41
C LYS A 93 18.84 -0.03 18.72
N TYR A 94 17.87 0.17 17.82
CA TYR A 94 17.75 -0.72 16.67
C TYR A 94 18.81 -0.31 15.64
N TYR A 95 19.80 -1.17 15.42
CA TYR A 95 20.77 -1.04 14.33
C TYR A 95 20.08 -1.45 13.03
N SER A 96 19.80 -0.48 12.14
CA SER A 96 19.83 -0.79 10.72
C SER A 96 21.30 -0.84 10.29
N PHE A 97 21.62 -1.63 9.27
CA PHE A 97 23.00 -1.77 8.77
C PHE A 97 23.56 -0.51 8.11
N ASP A 98 22.79 0.59 8.06
CA ASP A 98 23.20 1.86 7.47
C ASP A 98 23.39 2.96 8.50
N LYS A 99 24.47 3.70 8.28
CA LYS A 99 25.21 4.55 9.21
C LYS A 99 24.52 5.88 9.55
N TYR A 100 23.35 5.84 10.17
CA TYR A 100 22.75 7.00 10.86
C TYR A 100 22.01 6.54 12.11
N SER A 101 22.71 6.53 13.24
CA SER A 101 22.18 6.12 14.55
C SER A 101 22.40 7.24 15.56
N SER A 102 21.34 7.98 15.91
CA SER A 102 21.32 8.75 17.15
C SER A 102 19.90 8.98 17.65
N ILE A 103 19.56 8.26 18.72
CA ILE A 103 18.56 8.62 19.74
C ILE A 103 17.09 8.39 19.32
N ILE A 104 16.62 7.16 19.52
CA ILE A 104 15.19 6.82 19.48
C ILE A 104 14.63 7.11 20.88
N GLU A 105 14.28 8.37 21.15
CA GLU A 105 13.33 8.64 22.23
C GLU A 105 11.93 8.40 21.65
N VAL A 106 11.11 7.53 22.26
CA VAL A 106 9.68 7.41 21.94
C VAL A 106 8.87 8.09 23.03
N PRO A 107 8.63 9.42 22.95
CA PRO A 107 7.56 10.03 23.72
C PRO A 107 6.22 9.55 23.14
N GLU A 108 5.74 8.42 23.67
CA GLU A 108 4.37 7.92 23.58
C GLU A 108 3.83 7.74 22.14
N ILE A 109 3.77 6.49 21.67
CA ILE A 109 2.75 6.07 20.69
C ILE A 109 1.41 6.51 21.28
N LYS A 110 0.64 7.33 20.56
CA LYS A 110 -0.50 7.99 21.21
C LYS A 110 -1.59 7.00 21.55
N THR A 111 -1.76 5.94 20.78
CA THR A 111 -2.69 4.85 21.10
C THR A 111 -2.11 3.77 22.02
N VAL A 112 -0.79 3.72 22.27
CA VAL A 112 -0.15 2.72 23.17
C VAL A 112 0.59 3.40 24.33
N ALA A 113 0.10 3.19 25.55
CA ALA A 113 0.74 3.69 26.75
C ALA A 113 1.80 2.71 27.27
N ALA A 114 2.94 3.26 27.67
CA ALA A 114 3.90 2.52 28.47
C ALA A 114 3.57 2.65 29.96
N GLN A 115 3.42 1.51 30.65
CA GLN A 115 3.28 1.46 32.09
C GLN A 115 4.59 0.95 32.70
N SER A 116 5.17 1.76 33.58
CA SER A 116 6.32 1.35 34.38
C SER A 116 5.84 0.68 35.67
N LYS A 117 6.16 -0.60 35.83
CA LYS A 117 6.27 -1.25 37.14
C LYS A 117 7.65 -1.88 37.19
N GLN A 118 8.50 -1.42 38.12
CA GLN A 118 9.84 -1.93 38.48
C GLN A 118 10.50 -2.90 37.47
N SER A 119 11.59 -2.45 36.87
CA SER A 119 12.53 -3.17 35.98
C SER A 119 12.09 -3.51 34.55
N HIS A 120 10.79 -3.59 34.22
CA HIS A 120 10.33 -3.87 32.85
C HIS A 120 9.17 -2.97 32.43
N LYS A 121 9.30 -2.32 31.26
CA LYS A 121 8.27 -1.45 30.68
C LYS A 121 7.23 -2.34 29.98
N LYS A 122 5.97 -2.26 30.40
CA LYS A 122 4.85 -2.96 29.75
C LYS A 122 4.10 -2.00 28.85
N TYR A 123 3.87 -2.39 27.61
CA TYR A 123 3.09 -1.63 26.63
C TYR A 123 1.66 -2.14 26.62
N ILE A 124 0.69 -1.25 26.74
CA ILE A 124 -0.73 -1.58 26.60
C ILE A 124 -1.40 -0.53 25.73
N PRO A 125 -2.39 -0.89 24.92
CA PRO A 125 -3.22 0.11 24.26
C PRO A 125 -3.88 1.02 25.32
N ARG A 126 -4.08 2.29 24.98
CA ARG A 126 -4.92 3.16 25.79
C ARG A 126 -6.34 2.61 25.77
N LYS A 127 -6.98 2.62 26.94
CA LYS A 127 -8.35 2.11 27.11
C LYS A 127 -9.29 2.74 26.08
N GLY A 128 -9.96 1.92 25.28
CA GLY A 128 -10.88 2.35 24.22
C GLY A 128 -10.23 2.58 22.85
N PHE A 129 -8.91 2.37 22.74
CA PHE A 129 -8.14 2.54 21.50
C PHE A 129 -7.48 1.23 21.05
N GLU A 130 -7.88 0.09 21.60
CA GLU A 130 -7.29 -1.22 21.30
C GLU A 130 -7.34 -1.53 19.80
N ASN A 131 -8.48 -1.26 19.15
CA ASN A 131 -8.71 -1.51 17.72
C ASN A 131 -8.51 -0.27 16.83
N TYR A 132 -7.88 0.78 17.36
CA TYR A 132 -7.53 1.98 16.58
C TYR A 132 -6.15 1.83 15.97
N PRO A 133 -5.81 2.56 14.90
CA PRO A 133 -4.49 2.45 14.30
C PRO A 133 -3.38 2.77 15.30
N ALA A 134 -2.31 1.98 15.27
CA ALA A 134 -1.04 2.34 15.88
C ALA A 134 -0.53 3.61 15.19
N ASN A 135 -0.30 4.66 15.96
CA ASN A 135 0.06 5.97 15.43
C ASN A 135 1.25 6.60 16.13
N ASN A 136 1.80 7.68 15.58
CA ASN A 136 3.03 8.29 16.09
C ASN A 136 4.20 7.27 16.04
N VAL A 137 4.20 6.44 14.99
CA VAL A 137 5.21 5.41 14.70
C VAL A 137 6.11 5.92 13.58
N SER A 138 7.43 5.77 13.71
CA SER A 138 8.37 6.10 12.64
C SER A 138 8.41 5.02 11.58
N TRP A 139 8.96 5.31 10.40
CA TRP A 139 9.13 4.31 9.34
C TRP A 139 9.88 3.06 9.84
N PHE A 140 10.97 3.27 10.61
CA PHE A 140 11.75 2.16 11.17
C PHE A 140 10.95 1.28 12.14
N GLY A 141 10.07 1.88 12.95
CA GLY A 141 9.21 1.12 13.86
C GLY A 141 8.14 0.31 13.13
N ALA A 142 7.59 0.89 12.07
CA ALA A 142 6.62 0.25 11.18
C ALA A 142 7.24 -0.94 10.44
N ASP A 143 8.42 -0.74 9.85
CA ASP A 143 9.17 -1.79 9.14
C ASP A 143 9.58 -2.94 10.07
N ALA A 144 10.11 -2.62 11.25
CA ALA A 144 10.48 -3.62 12.25
C ALA A 144 9.29 -4.48 12.71
N TYR A 145 8.10 -3.89 12.86
CA TYR A 145 6.88 -4.64 13.16
C TYR A 145 6.52 -5.59 12.03
N CYS A 146 6.49 -5.12 10.78
CA CYS A 146 6.14 -5.98 9.66
C CYS A 146 7.12 -7.14 9.53
N LEU A 147 8.43 -6.88 9.65
CA LEU A 147 9.45 -7.92 9.63
C LEU A 147 9.30 -8.93 10.78
N TRP A 148 9.02 -8.46 12.00
CA TRP A 148 8.75 -9.34 13.15
C TRP A 148 7.58 -10.29 12.89
N ASN A 149 6.54 -9.81 12.20
CA ASN A 149 5.36 -10.59 11.85
C ASN A 149 5.53 -11.39 10.54
N GLY A 150 6.74 -11.49 9.99
CA GLY A 150 7.02 -12.22 8.75
C GLY A 150 6.41 -11.61 7.48
N LYS A 151 6.28 -10.27 7.47
CA LYS A 151 5.72 -9.41 6.42
C LYS A 151 6.72 -8.31 6.04
N HIS A 152 6.33 -7.40 5.16
CA HIS A 152 7.06 -6.16 4.84
C HIS A 152 6.10 -4.96 4.84
N LEU A 153 6.63 -3.73 4.85
CA LEU A 153 5.83 -2.58 4.41
C LEU A 153 5.55 -2.70 2.91
N PRO A 154 4.33 -2.37 2.44
CA PRO A 154 4.02 -2.44 1.02
C PRO A 154 4.90 -1.47 0.23
N THR A 155 5.20 -1.85 -1.01
CA THR A 155 5.71 -0.90 -2.01
C THR A 155 4.65 0.12 -2.37
N GLU A 156 5.09 1.26 -2.93
CA GLU A 156 4.15 2.30 -3.36
C GLU A 156 3.19 1.78 -4.44
N ALA A 157 3.70 0.93 -5.34
CA ALA A 157 2.91 0.30 -6.38
C ALA A 157 1.91 -0.73 -5.84
N GLU A 158 2.31 -1.57 -4.88
CA GLU A 158 1.39 -2.49 -4.20
C GLU A 158 0.26 -1.72 -3.50
N TRP A 159 0.61 -0.68 -2.75
CA TRP A 159 -0.37 0.13 -2.04
C TRP A 159 -1.34 0.81 -3.00
N GLU A 160 -0.83 1.45 -4.07
CA GLU A 160 -1.70 2.13 -5.03
C GLU A 160 -2.60 1.15 -5.78
N LYS A 161 -2.08 -0.01 -6.17
CA LYS A 161 -2.89 -1.06 -6.80
C LYS A 161 -4.00 -1.52 -5.88
N ALA A 162 -3.70 -1.77 -4.61
CA ALA A 162 -4.68 -2.18 -3.61
C ALA A 162 -5.77 -1.11 -3.38
N ALA A 163 -5.42 0.17 -3.51
CA ALA A 163 -6.35 1.29 -3.40
C ALA A 163 -7.18 1.51 -4.68
N ARG A 164 -6.54 1.69 -5.84
CA ARG A 164 -7.17 2.07 -7.12
C ARG A 164 -8.09 0.99 -7.69
N GLY A 165 -7.88 -0.28 -7.35
CA GLY A 165 -8.62 -1.36 -7.97
C GLY A 165 -8.19 -1.61 -9.42
N ILE A 166 -9.12 -2.11 -10.23
CA ILE A 166 -8.87 -2.55 -11.62
C ILE A 166 -9.33 -1.53 -12.67
N ASP A 167 -9.94 -0.43 -12.23
CA ASP A 167 -10.71 0.53 -13.02
C ASP A 167 -10.31 1.99 -12.70
N GLU A 168 -9.05 2.21 -12.33
CA GLU A 168 -8.40 3.54 -12.28
C GLU A 168 -9.05 4.55 -11.31
N ARG A 169 -9.53 4.05 -10.16
CA ARG A 169 -10.32 4.87 -9.25
C ARG A 169 -9.54 6.04 -8.64
N ILE A 170 -10.23 7.16 -8.45
CA ILE A 170 -9.70 8.33 -7.74
C ILE A 170 -9.59 8.05 -6.23
N TYR A 171 -10.59 7.37 -5.68
CA TYR A 171 -10.65 6.93 -4.29
C TYR A 171 -10.85 5.41 -4.21
N PRO A 172 -10.57 4.75 -3.07
CA PRO A 172 -10.68 3.30 -2.98
C PRO A 172 -12.06 2.73 -3.38
N TRP A 173 -13.13 3.44 -2.99
CA TRP A 173 -14.51 3.08 -3.28
C TRP A 173 -14.99 3.46 -4.69
N GLY A 174 -14.23 4.25 -5.45
CA GLY A 174 -14.61 4.74 -6.78
C GLY A 174 -14.39 6.24 -6.96
N ASN A 175 -15.15 6.84 -7.87
CA ASN A 175 -14.96 8.24 -8.28
C ASN A 175 -15.98 9.22 -7.66
N SER A 176 -16.87 8.73 -6.79
CA SER A 176 -17.79 9.59 -6.06
C SER A 176 -17.04 10.39 -4.99
N ILE A 177 -17.45 11.65 -4.80
CA ILE A 177 -16.92 12.56 -3.78
C ILE A 177 -16.91 11.86 -2.41
N PRO A 178 -15.83 12.02 -1.61
CA PRO A 178 -15.76 11.48 -0.26
C PRO A 178 -16.86 12.07 0.63
N ASP A 179 -17.26 11.28 1.63
CA ASP A 179 -18.09 11.75 2.73
C ASP A 179 -17.70 10.98 4.02
N GLY A 180 -18.20 11.43 5.16
CA GLY A 180 -17.90 10.85 6.46
C GLY A 180 -18.43 9.41 6.68
N THR A 181 -19.08 8.79 5.69
CA THR A 181 -19.43 7.36 5.71
C THR A 181 -18.43 6.48 4.97
N LYS A 182 -17.53 7.08 4.18
CA LYS A 182 -16.51 6.38 3.38
C LYS A 182 -15.09 6.62 3.87
N ALA A 183 -14.79 7.77 4.45
CA ALA A 183 -13.45 8.08 4.93
C ALA A 183 -13.50 8.98 6.16
N ARG A 184 -12.45 8.91 6.99
CA ARG A 184 -12.23 9.83 8.10
C ARG A 184 -11.15 10.85 7.74
N TYR A 185 -11.56 12.06 7.39
CA TYR A 185 -10.69 13.16 6.93
C TYR A 185 -11.25 14.51 7.39
N ASP A 186 -10.43 15.56 7.38
CA ASP A 186 -10.85 16.95 7.70
C ASP A 186 -11.54 17.06 9.06
N GLN A 187 -10.89 16.51 10.09
CA GLN A 187 -11.39 16.48 11.47
C GLN A 187 -10.75 17.56 12.33
N ASP A 188 -11.58 18.30 13.06
CA ASP A 188 -11.13 19.27 14.04
C ASP A 188 -10.63 18.58 15.32
N TRP A 189 -9.36 18.79 15.66
CA TRP A 189 -8.78 18.27 16.89
C TRP A 189 -8.81 19.30 18.02
N ASP A 190 -9.46 18.95 19.12
CA ASP A 190 -9.60 19.79 20.32
C ASP A 190 -8.38 19.76 21.26
N GLY A 191 -7.32 19.05 20.87
CA GLY A 191 -6.10 18.87 21.65
C GLY A 191 -6.21 17.89 22.82
N LYS A 192 -7.38 17.23 23.01
CA LYS A 192 -7.68 16.46 24.23
C LYS A 192 -8.09 15.01 23.97
N GLN A 193 -8.75 14.71 22.85
CA GLN A 193 -9.22 13.33 22.58
C GLN A 193 -8.80 12.82 21.19
N LEU A 194 -8.50 11.51 21.11
CA LEU A 194 -8.15 10.79 19.87
C LEU A 194 -9.39 10.33 19.07
N ASN A 195 -10.59 10.81 19.43
CA ASN A 195 -11.85 10.48 18.74
C ASN A 195 -11.91 11.03 17.30
N VAL A 196 -10.88 11.73 16.85
CA VAL A 196 -10.65 12.15 15.47
C VAL A 196 -10.37 10.98 14.53
N MET A 197 -9.85 9.87 15.06
CA MET A 197 -9.70 8.60 14.34
C MET A 197 -10.95 7.73 14.48
N VAL A 198 -11.01 6.67 13.69
CA VAL A 198 -11.95 5.56 13.87
C VAL A 198 -11.21 4.25 14.11
N SER A 199 -11.93 3.25 14.61
CA SER A 199 -11.45 1.88 14.66
C SER A 199 -11.08 1.39 13.25
N VAL A 200 -10.05 0.54 13.15
CA VAL A 200 -9.48 0.14 11.84
C VAL A 200 -10.48 -0.62 10.95
N ASP A 201 -11.54 -1.18 11.54
CA ASP A 201 -12.63 -1.92 10.89
C ASP A 201 -13.90 -1.11 10.62
N GLU A 202 -13.90 0.19 10.91
CA GLU A 202 -14.98 1.11 10.55
C GLU A 202 -14.87 1.59 9.09
N MET A 203 -15.91 2.30 8.62
CA MET A 203 -16.04 2.82 7.25
C MET A 203 -16.08 1.76 6.13
N PRO A 204 -16.93 0.71 6.23
CA PRO A 204 -17.00 -0.36 5.21
C PRO A 204 -17.41 0.12 3.82
N LYS A 205 -18.12 1.25 3.69
CA LYS A 205 -18.44 1.87 2.40
C LYS A 205 -17.23 2.51 1.72
N GLY A 206 -16.14 2.67 2.46
CA GLY A 206 -14.85 3.18 2.00
C GLY A 206 -13.86 2.12 1.55
N ALA A 207 -14.22 0.84 1.64
CA ALA A 207 -13.33 -0.24 1.26
C ALA A 207 -12.89 -0.12 -0.21
N SER A 208 -11.65 -0.53 -0.49
CA SER A 208 -11.16 -0.65 -1.86
C SER A 208 -11.90 -1.73 -2.64
N TYR A 209 -11.69 -1.79 -3.96
CA TYR A 209 -12.21 -2.87 -4.80
C TYR A 209 -11.90 -4.27 -4.25
N TYR A 210 -10.71 -4.43 -3.67
CA TYR A 210 -10.25 -5.70 -3.11
C TYR A 210 -10.74 -5.94 -1.67
N GLY A 211 -11.40 -4.97 -1.05
CA GLY A 211 -11.88 -5.07 0.33
C GLY A 211 -10.89 -4.59 1.39
N VAL A 212 -9.84 -3.88 0.98
CA VAL A 212 -8.89 -3.25 1.91
C VAL A 212 -9.52 -1.98 2.49
N MET A 213 -9.53 -1.87 3.81
CA MET A 213 -10.28 -0.86 4.56
C MET A 213 -9.40 0.35 4.87
N ASN A 214 -10.01 1.53 4.99
CA ASN A 214 -9.34 2.77 5.39
C ASN A 214 -8.10 3.13 4.56
N MET A 215 -8.05 2.73 3.28
CA MET A 215 -6.99 3.17 2.34
C MET A 215 -7.05 4.69 2.02
N ALA A 216 -8.07 5.40 2.52
CA ALA A 216 -8.27 6.82 2.34
C ALA A 216 -8.73 7.44 3.67
N GLY A 217 -7.92 8.34 4.23
CA GLY A 217 -8.11 8.96 5.53
C GLY A 217 -7.70 8.04 6.69
N ASN A 218 -8.24 8.32 7.87
CA ASN A 218 -7.80 7.76 9.16
C ASN A 218 -6.35 8.12 9.46
N VAL A 219 -5.34 7.33 9.09
CA VAL A 219 -3.93 7.75 9.22
C VAL A 219 -3.17 7.62 7.90
N TRP A 220 -2.18 8.50 7.72
CA TRP A 220 -1.16 8.30 6.69
C TRP A 220 -0.44 6.97 6.92
N GLU A 221 -0.13 6.26 5.84
CA GLU A 221 0.52 4.95 5.93
C GLU A 221 1.94 4.99 5.39
N TRP A 222 2.91 4.52 6.19
CA TRP A 222 4.28 4.32 5.75
C TRP A 222 4.40 3.26 4.64
N ILE A 223 5.25 3.54 3.66
CA ILE A 223 5.54 2.69 2.50
C ILE A 223 7.03 2.34 2.47
N SER A 224 7.39 1.18 1.91
CA SER A 224 8.80 0.76 1.84
C SER A 224 9.69 1.72 1.05
N ASP A 225 9.13 2.36 0.02
CA ASP A 225 9.82 3.15 -0.99
C ASP A 225 10.44 4.42 -0.41
N TRP A 226 11.65 4.73 -0.88
CA TRP A 226 12.24 6.06 -0.73
C TRP A 226 11.50 7.06 -1.64
N TYR A 227 11.15 8.23 -1.11
CA TYR A 227 10.49 9.27 -1.88
C TYR A 227 11.47 9.95 -2.84
N ARG A 228 11.02 10.07 -4.08
CA ARG A 228 11.64 10.92 -5.09
C ARG A 228 10.54 11.53 -5.95
N GLN A 229 10.48 12.86 -5.94
CA GLN A 229 9.41 13.63 -6.59
C GLN A 229 9.17 13.22 -8.05
N ASN A 230 10.25 13.00 -8.80
CA ASN A 230 10.20 12.69 -10.23
C ASN A 230 10.44 11.20 -10.54
N TYR A 231 10.32 10.28 -9.59
CA TYR A 231 10.60 8.86 -9.83
C TYR A 231 9.82 8.33 -11.05
N CYS A 232 8.52 8.65 -11.15
CA CYS A 232 7.67 8.22 -12.26
C CYS A 232 7.93 8.97 -13.58
N ASN A 233 8.49 10.19 -13.56
CA ASN A 233 8.77 10.96 -14.79
C ASN A 233 9.79 10.27 -15.71
N PHE A 234 10.53 9.29 -15.18
CA PHE A 234 11.46 8.47 -15.95
C PHE A 234 10.83 7.18 -16.51
N CYS A 235 9.56 6.86 -16.23
CA CYS A 235 8.87 5.63 -16.66
C CYS A 235 8.53 5.54 -18.17
N GLY A 236 8.94 6.50 -19.01
CA GLY A 236 8.62 6.54 -20.44
C GLY A 236 9.83 6.81 -21.34
N PRO A 237 9.80 6.40 -22.63
CA PRO A 237 10.92 6.55 -23.56
C PRO A 237 11.15 7.99 -24.08
N ASP A 238 10.64 9.03 -23.43
CA ASP A 238 10.75 10.42 -23.91
C ASP A 238 11.72 11.25 -23.05
N LEU A 239 12.92 10.69 -22.84
CA LEU A 239 14.04 11.33 -22.15
C LEU A 239 14.48 12.63 -22.85
N THR A 240 14.32 12.70 -24.18
CA THR A 240 14.79 13.82 -25.00
C THR A 240 13.92 15.07 -24.82
N ALA A 241 12.59 14.92 -24.77
CA ALA A 241 11.68 16.06 -24.61
C ALA A 241 11.81 16.74 -23.23
N ASN A 242 12.16 15.99 -22.19
CA ASN A 242 12.26 16.51 -20.83
C ASN A 242 13.64 17.13 -20.50
N ILE A 243 14.71 16.66 -21.15
CA ILE A 243 16.03 17.31 -21.07
C ILE A 243 15.95 18.70 -21.71
N ASP A 244 15.34 18.82 -22.89
CA ASP A 244 15.17 20.11 -23.57
C ASP A 244 14.39 21.14 -22.73
N ILE A 245 13.37 20.71 -21.99
CA ILE A 245 12.60 21.60 -21.11
C ILE A 245 13.43 22.07 -19.91
N LEU A 246 14.22 21.17 -19.30
CA LEU A 246 15.05 21.50 -18.14
C LEU A 246 16.27 22.36 -18.52
N GLU A 247 16.89 22.11 -19.68
CA GLU A 247 17.99 22.92 -20.21
C GLU A 247 17.52 24.33 -20.56
N ASN A 248 16.33 24.48 -21.17
CA ASN A 248 15.74 25.78 -21.50
C ASN A 248 15.29 26.60 -20.27
N LEU A 249 15.01 25.95 -19.13
CA LEU A 249 14.59 26.63 -17.90
C LEU A 249 15.74 27.00 -16.98
N THR A 250 16.91 26.35 -17.11
CA THR A 250 17.98 26.46 -16.12
C THR A 250 19.34 26.88 -16.68
N ASP A 251 19.51 26.93 -18.00
CA ASP A 251 20.82 27.17 -18.67
C ASP A 251 21.93 26.19 -18.24
N ILE A 252 21.58 25.09 -17.58
CA ILE A 252 22.51 24.05 -17.13
C ILE A 252 22.41 22.87 -18.10
N LYS A 253 23.41 22.70 -18.96
CA LYS A 253 23.58 21.49 -19.77
C LYS A 253 24.03 20.34 -18.87
N ARG A 254 23.27 19.25 -18.82
CA ARG A 254 23.67 18.03 -18.09
C ARG A 254 24.12 16.97 -19.06
N GLU A 255 25.39 16.57 -18.95
CA GLU A 255 25.88 15.34 -19.57
C GLU A 255 25.14 14.13 -18.97
N PRO A 256 24.65 13.17 -19.78
CA PRO A 256 23.96 12.00 -19.28
C PRO A 256 24.90 11.12 -18.45
N VAL A 257 24.51 10.84 -17.21
CA VAL A 257 25.23 9.91 -16.34
C VAL A 257 24.88 8.49 -16.78
N VAL A 258 25.77 7.86 -17.54
CA VAL A 258 25.67 6.45 -17.92
C VAL A 258 26.39 5.59 -16.86
N THR A 259 25.68 4.67 -16.22
CA THR A 259 26.29 3.62 -15.38
C THR A 259 26.60 2.37 -16.23
N ASP A 260 27.64 1.63 -15.82
CA ASP A 260 28.32 0.54 -16.55
C ASP A 260 27.45 -0.69 -16.92
N ASP A 261 26.16 -0.71 -16.59
CA ASP A 261 25.21 -1.77 -16.90
C ASP A 261 24.18 -1.40 -17.99
N GLY A 262 24.28 -0.19 -18.57
CA GLY A 262 23.41 0.26 -19.66
C GLY A 262 21.93 0.42 -19.28
N LYS A 263 21.61 0.40 -17.98
CA LYS A 263 20.30 0.74 -17.45
C LYS A 263 20.46 2.01 -16.63
N ASP A 264 19.80 3.09 -17.04
CA ASP A 264 19.70 4.29 -16.22
C ASP A 264 19.03 3.89 -14.87
N PRO A 265 19.73 4.02 -13.72
CA PRO A 265 19.18 3.70 -12.41
C PRO A 265 18.00 4.61 -12.00
N GLN A 266 17.61 5.55 -12.85
CA GLN A 266 16.55 6.51 -12.59
C GLN A 266 15.20 6.14 -13.21
N VAL A 267 15.12 5.16 -14.12
CA VAL A 267 13.86 4.66 -14.70
C VAL A 267 13.28 3.55 -13.83
N PRO A 268 12.09 3.72 -13.22
CA PRO A 268 11.46 2.67 -12.44
C PRO A 268 11.19 1.43 -13.30
N PRO A 269 11.46 0.21 -12.79
CA PRO A 269 11.11 -1.00 -13.51
C PRO A 269 9.59 -1.11 -13.64
N LYS A 270 9.13 -1.60 -14.78
CA LYS A 270 7.68 -1.83 -15.00
C LYS A 270 7.12 -2.97 -14.18
N ASN A 271 7.95 -3.91 -13.75
CA ASN A 271 7.53 -5.07 -12.97
C ASN A 271 8.00 -4.86 -11.53
N ASP A 272 7.07 -4.89 -10.59
CA ASP A 272 7.29 -4.82 -9.14
C ASP A 272 8.26 -3.68 -8.73
N PRO A 273 7.96 -2.41 -9.07
CA PRO A 273 8.81 -1.29 -8.67
C PRO A 273 8.80 -1.11 -7.16
N SER A 274 10.00 -0.96 -6.60
CA SER A 274 10.25 -0.80 -5.16
C SER A 274 10.85 0.56 -4.80
N GLY A 275 10.66 1.55 -5.67
CA GLY A 275 11.25 2.88 -5.49
C GLY A 275 12.76 2.92 -5.77
N PRO A 276 13.39 4.09 -5.60
CA PRO A 276 14.84 4.22 -5.68
C PRO A 276 15.50 3.46 -4.52
N SER A 277 16.71 2.94 -4.74
CA SER A 277 17.44 2.14 -3.75
C SER A 277 17.88 2.92 -2.51
N PHE A 278 17.94 4.25 -2.59
CA PHE A 278 18.27 5.15 -1.49
C PHE A 278 17.51 6.48 -1.62
N GLY A 279 17.37 7.20 -0.51
CA GLY A 279 16.77 8.52 -0.46
C GLY A 279 16.91 9.16 0.91
N SER A 280 16.37 10.37 1.05
CA SER A 280 16.35 11.10 2.34
C SER A 280 14.99 11.02 3.03
N TYR A 281 13.92 10.73 2.30
CA TYR A 281 12.55 10.73 2.81
C TYR A 281 11.84 9.44 2.41
N LYS A 282 10.89 8.99 3.22
CA LYS A 282 10.06 7.82 2.92
C LYS A 282 8.67 8.26 2.45
N VAL A 283 8.07 7.46 1.58
CA VAL A 283 6.74 7.72 1.04
C VAL A 283 5.67 7.47 2.10
N LEU A 284 4.63 8.31 2.11
CA LEU A 284 3.36 8.06 2.78
C LEU A 284 2.18 8.15 1.82
N ARG A 285 1.13 7.39 2.13
CA ARG A 285 -0.07 7.24 1.29
C ARG A 285 -1.35 7.31 2.12
N GLY A 286 -2.47 7.57 1.44
CA GLY A 286 -3.82 7.45 2.00
C GLY A 286 -4.41 8.72 2.63
N GLY A 287 -3.60 9.70 3.03
CA GLY A 287 -4.11 10.83 3.79
C GLY A 287 -4.48 10.44 5.21
N SER A 288 -4.94 11.40 6.01
CA SER A 288 -5.29 11.18 7.41
C SER A 288 -6.52 11.98 7.83
N TRP A 289 -6.91 11.81 9.10
CA TRP A 289 -7.98 12.57 9.73
C TRP A 289 -7.71 14.09 9.78
N TYR A 290 -6.45 14.55 9.71
CA TYR A 290 -6.09 15.94 10.02
C TYR A 290 -5.97 16.87 8.81
N ASP A 291 -5.76 16.33 7.62
CA ASP A 291 -5.18 17.12 6.53
C ASP A 291 -6.14 18.17 5.96
N SER A 292 -5.65 19.41 5.87
CA SER A 292 -6.28 20.47 5.07
C SER A 292 -6.42 20.04 3.61
N TYR A 293 -7.56 20.33 2.98
CA TYR A 293 -7.89 19.81 1.64
C TYR A 293 -7.99 18.27 1.60
N GLY A 294 -8.60 17.68 2.63
CA GLY A 294 -8.73 16.24 2.81
C GLY A 294 -9.20 15.48 1.56
N GLU A 295 -10.11 16.04 0.77
CA GLU A 295 -10.59 15.40 -0.47
C GLU A 295 -9.50 15.18 -1.53
N ILE A 296 -8.42 15.97 -1.50
CA ILE A 296 -7.28 15.85 -2.41
C ILE A 296 -6.27 14.84 -1.87
N VAL A 297 -5.93 14.94 -0.58
CA VAL A 297 -4.85 14.15 0.02
C VAL A 297 -5.23 12.67 0.23
N ILE A 298 -6.52 12.36 0.31
CA ILE A 298 -7.03 10.98 0.43
C ILE A 298 -7.26 10.29 -0.92
N ARG A 299 -6.88 10.93 -2.03
CA ARG A 299 -6.92 10.27 -3.35
C ARG A 299 -5.93 9.12 -3.37
N SER A 300 -6.29 8.03 -4.04
CA SER A 300 -5.46 6.83 -4.14
C SER A 300 -4.10 7.10 -4.79
N THR A 301 -3.93 8.19 -5.54
CA THR A 301 -2.68 8.57 -6.21
C THR A 301 -1.88 9.61 -5.45
N TYR A 302 -2.40 10.21 -4.36
CA TYR A 302 -1.71 11.28 -3.66
C TYR A 302 -0.51 10.78 -2.87
N ARG A 303 0.64 11.42 -3.08
CA ARG A 303 1.92 11.04 -2.46
C ARG A 303 2.36 12.10 -1.47
N PHE A 304 2.66 11.68 -0.26
CA PHE A 304 3.31 12.51 0.74
C PHE A 304 4.65 11.89 1.13
N TRP A 305 5.47 12.64 1.85
CA TRP A 305 6.78 12.17 2.29
C TRP A 305 7.17 12.85 3.60
N LEU A 306 7.91 12.11 4.42
CA LEU A 306 8.46 12.59 5.68
C LEU A 306 9.86 12.01 5.90
N ASP A 307 10.60 12.58 6.85
CA ASP A 307 11.83 11.96 7.31
C ASP A 307 11.49 10.59 7.93
N PRO A 308 12.22 9.50 7.64
CA PRO A 308 11.93 8.19 8.21
C PRO A 308 11.93 8.16 9.75
N GLU A 309 12.57 9.14 10.41
CA GLU A 309 12.54 9.28 11.87
C GLU A 309 11.30 10.02 12.40
N ASP A 310 10.62 10.81 11.55
CA ASP A 310 9.45 11.60 11.92
C ASP A 310 8.31 10.73 12.41
N ARG A 311 7.52 11.31 13.34
CA ARG A 311 6.36 10.65 13.94
C ARG A 311 5.28 11.68 14.18
N TYR A 312 4.09 11.38 13.68
CA TYR A 312 2.93 12.21 13.91
C TYR A 312 1.72 11.37 14.33
N MET A 313 0.81 12.00 15.06
CA MET A 313 -0.40 11.34 15.59
C MET A 313 -1.37 10.89 14.50
N ASN A 314 -1.17 11.37 13.28
CA ASN A 314 -1.94 11.05 12.10
C ASN A 314 -1.16 10.14 11.12
N THR A 315 -0.08 9.50 11.58
CA THR A 315 0.74 8.57 10.80
C THR A 315 0.79 7.20 11.48
N GLY A 316 0.46 6.16 10.72
CA GLY A 316 0.55 4.74 11.06
C GLY A 316 1.04 3.94 9.84
N PHE A 317 0.58 2.70 9.70
CA PHE A 317 1.01 1.80 8.62
C PHE A 317 0.16 0.53 8.54
N ARG A 318 0.34 -0.22 7.46
CA ARG A 318 -0.12 -1.60 7.28
C ARG A 318 1.00 -2.45 6.67
N CYS A 319 0.91 -3.77 6.76
CA CYS A 319 1.89 -4.66 6.17
C CYS A 319 1.37 -5.37 4.90
N ALA A 320 2.29 -5.93 4.12
CA ALA A 320 2.05 -6.79 2.96
C ALA A 320 3.00 -8.00 2.97
N LYS A 321 2.73 -9.01 2.14
CA LYS A 321 3.50 -10.25 2.04
C LYS A 321 3.39 -10.91 0.69
#